data_AF-A0A3C2E905-F1
#
_entry.id   AF-A0A3C2E905-F1
#
_cell.length_a   1.000
_cell.length_b   1.000
_cell.length_c   1.000
_cell.angle_alpha   90.00
_cell.angle_beta   90.00
_cell.angle_gamma   90.00
#
_symmetry.space_group_name_H-M   'P 1'
#
loop_
_entity.id
_entity.type
_entity.pdbx_description
1 polymer ?
#
loop_
_entity_poly.entity_id
_entity_poly.type
_entity_poly.pdbx_seq_one_letter_code
_entity_poly.pdbx_strand_id
1 'polypeptide(L)'
;MAASTLRAGEVAPANRAYGHAFTAGEYSRRDQSAASAVMGDGSVHASARDWFTWHRAWLSDSLLGSALQAEAMTPQEGTDGIYGYGWFPVGGEHPYVRHGGGTAGFMAFTARLPDEGITVAIFANLQPTGTDADYNLLLRSEILMSLASNGNFPLPGDWETVIDQPVGNFDAD
;
A
#
# COMPACT_ATOMS: atom_id res chain seq x y z
N MET A 1 7.17 -15.42 -5.33
CA MET A 1 6.47 -14.69 -6.40
C MET A 1 5.63 -15.65 -7.26
N ALA A 2 5.04 -16.70 -6.68
CA ALA A 2 4.36 -17.75 -7.46
C ALA A 2 2.85 -17.50 -7.65
N ALA A 3 2.26 -16.62 -6.83
CA ALA A 3 0.87 -16.17 -6.92
C ALA A 3 0.79 -14.69 -7.33
N SER A 4 1.87 -14.13 -7.89
CA SER A 4 1.86 -12.81 -8.53
C SER A 4 1.63 -12.93 -10.02
N THR A 5 0.72 -12.12 -10.56
CA THR A 5 0.44 -12.10 -12.01
C THR A 5 0.01 -10.70 -12.45
N LEU A 6 0.24 -10.37 -13.72
CA LEU A 6 -0.42 -9.23 -14.35
C LEU A 6 -1.85 -9.61 -14.69
N ARG A 7 -2.76 -8.64 -14.67
CA ARG A 7 -4.11 -8.81 -15.22
C ARG A 7 -4.05 -8.91 -16.75
N ALA A 8 -3.68 -10.08 -17.26
CA ALA A 8 -3.67 -10.39 -18.69
C ALA A 8 -5.00 -11.08 -19.06
N GLY A 9 -6.03 -10.29 -19.35
CA GLY A 9 -7.35 -10.80 -19.79
C GLY A 9 -8.34 -11.09 -18.66
N GLU A 10 -9.28 -12.02 -18.90
CA GLU A 10 -10.47 -12.26 -18.05
C GLU A 10 -10.27 -13.29 -16.94
N VAL A 11 -9.20 -14.10 -16.98
CA VAL A 11 -9.00 -15.19 -16.02
C VAL A 11 -8.43 -14.63 -14.72
N ALA A 12 -9.24 -14.67 -13.65
CA ALA A 12 -8.80 -14.29 -12.32
C ALA A 12 -7.82 -15.33 -11.72
N PRO A 13 -6.76 -14.90 -11.02
CA PRO A 13 -5.89 -15.81 -10.28
C PRO A 13 -6.64 -16.55 -9.16
N ALA A 14 -6.18 -17.76 -8.83
CA ALA A 14 -6.74 -18.53 -7.72
C ALA A 14 -6.57 -17.80 -6.38
N ASN A 15 -7.54 -17.95 -5.47
CA ASN A 15 -7.57 -17.31 -4.15
C ASN A 15 -7.54 -15.77 -4.18
N ARG A 16 -7.99 -15.16 -5.28
CA ARG A 16 -8.12 -13.70 -5.39
C ARG A 16 -9.28 -13.22 -4.52
N ALA A 17 -9.02 -12.26 -3.64
CA ALA A 17 -10.07 -11.54 -2.93
C ALA A 17 -10.99 -10.78 -3.90
N TYR A 18 -12.24 -10.52 -3.50
CA TYR A 18 -13.11 -9.60 -4.23
C TYR A 18 -13.05 -8.21 -3.62
N GLY A 19 -13.04 -7.20 -4.48
CA GLY A 19 -13.04 -5.79 -4.09
C GLY A 19 -14.44 -5.33 -3.71
N HIS A 20 -14.50 -4.42 -2.75
CA HIS A 20 -15.73 -3.86 -2.23
C HIS A 20 -15.65 -2.34 -2.15
N ALA A 21 -16.80 -1.68 -2.24
CA ALA A 21 -16.97 -0.27 -1.88
C ALA A 21 -17.90 -0.18 -0.67
N PHE A 22 -17.62 0.79 0.20
CA PHE A 22 -18.53 1.18 1.28
C PHE A 22 -19.06 2.57 1.00
N THR A 23 -20.36 2.67 0.72
CA THR A 23 -21.04 3.92 0.36
C THR A 23 -22.31 4.04 1.19
N ALA A 24 -22.53 5.19 1.84
CA ALA A 24 -23.76 5.48 2.57
C ALA A 24 -24.18 4.40 3.61
N GLY A 25 -23.22 3.77 4.28
CA GLY A 25 -23.48 2.75 5.31
C GLY A 25 -23.59 1.32 4.77
N GLU A 26 -23.46 1.10 3.47
CA GLU A 26 -23.66 -0.19 2.84
C GLU A 26 -22.42 -0.69 2.08
N TYR A 27 -22.17 -2.00 2.18
CA TYR A 27 -21.14 -2.69 1.41
C TYR A 27 -21.70 -3.16 0.06
N SER A 28 -20.94 -2.94 -1.00
CA SER A 28 -21.26 -3.46 -2.33
C SER A 28 -20.01 -4.02 -3.01
N ARG A 29 -20.19 -5.06 -3.83
CA ARG A 29 -19.08 -5.62 -4.62
C ARG A 29 -18.68 -4.65 -5.73
N ARG A 30 -17.40 -4.31 -5.78
CA ARG A 30 -16.79 -3.43 -6.79
C ARG A 30 -15.37 -3.92 -7.01
N ASP A 31 -15.13 -4.67 -8.06
CA ASP A 31 -13.95 -5.55 -8.10
C ASP A 31 -12.94 -5.21 -9.21
N GLN A 32 -13.42 -4.70 -10.34
CA GLN A 32 -12.62 -4.40 -11.53
C GLN A 32 -13.29 -3.27 -12.33
N SER A 33 -12.48 -2.52 -13.07
CA SER A 33 -12.94 -1.59 -14.12
C SER A 33 -12.06 -1.72 -15.36
N ALA A 34 -12.39 -1.01 -16.45
CA ALA A 34 -11.54 -0.97 -17.64
C ALA A 34 -10.11 -0.48 -17.32
N ALA A 35 -9.97 0.44 -16.35
CA ALA A 35 -8.68 0.94 -15.91
C ALA A 35 -7.86 -0.11 -15.13
N SER A 36 -8.50 -1.11 -14.53
CA SER A 36 -7.79 -2.19 -13.82
C SER A 36 -6.95 -3.07 -14.75
N ALA A 37 -7.16 -2.98 -16.07
CA ALA A 37 -6.43 -3.69 -17.12
C ALA A 37 -5.18 -2.97 -17.63
N VAL A 38 -4.98 -1.69 -17.26
CA VAL A 38 -3.88 -0.90 -17.77
C VAL A 38 -2.58 -1.40 -17.16
N MET A 39 -1.61 -1.70 -18.02
CA MET A 39 -0.29 -2.19 -17.63
C MET A 39 0.67 -1.01 -17.51
N GLY A 40 1.56 -1.07 -16.52
CA GLY A 40 2.58 -0.06 -16.26
C GLY A 40 2.21 0.91 -15.13
N ASP A 41 0.93 1.29 -15.01
CA ASP A 41 0.39 2.13 -13.92
C ASP A 41 -0.23 1.31 -12.77
N GLY A 42 -0.50 0.01 -13.00
CA GLY A 42 -1.09 -0.90 -12.03
C GLY A 42 -1.21 -2.34 -12.55
N SER A 43 -2.36 -2.99 -12.27
CA SER A 43 -2.77 -4.34 -12.72
C SER A 43 -2.02 -5.55 -12.14
N VAL A 44 -1.03 -5.32 -11.27
CA VAL A 44 -0.33 -6.40 -10.57
C VAL A 44 -1.25 -6.98 -9.49
N HIS A 45 -1.54 -8.27 -9.60
CA HIS A 45 -2.10 -9.06 -8.51
C HIS A 45 -0.94 -9.66 -7.73
N ALA A 46 -0.91 -9.47 -6.42
CA ALA A 46 0.09 -10.06 -5.55
C ALA A 46 -0.52 -10.43 -4.21
N SER A 47 -0.06 -11.55 -3.64
CA SER A 47 -0.29 -11.86 -2.23
C SER A 47 0.68 -11.08 -1.35
N ALA A 48 0.34 -10.85 -0.07
CA ALA A 48 1.27 -10.24 0.89
C ALA A 48 2.59 -11.02 0.99
N ARG A 49 2.55 -12.36 0.85
CA ARG A 49 3.72 -13.24 0.86
C ARG A 49 4.61 -13.04 -0.36
N ASP A 50 4.02 -12.89 -1.55
CA ASP A 50 4.80 -12.62 -2.75
C ASP A 50 5.35 -11.20 -2.76
N TRP A 51 4.58 -10.22 -2.29
CA TRP A 51 5.09 -8.87 -2.07
C TRP A 51 6.29 -8.87 -1.11
N PHE A 52 6.24 -9.64 -0.01
CA PHE A 52 7.37 -9.80 0.90
C PHE A 52 8.58 -10.44 0.20
N THR A 53 8.36 -11.40 -0.70
CA THR A 53 9.43 -12.00 -1.51
C THR A 53 10.09 -10.95 -2.40
N TRP A 54 9.30 -10.11 -3.08
CA TRP A 54 9.81 -8.99 -3.88
C TRP A 54 10.58 -7.99 -3.02
N HIS A 55 10.04 -7.63 -1.85
CA HIS A 55 10.70 -6.74 -0.90
C HIS A 55 12.05 -7.30 -0.42
N ARG A 56 12.14 -8.61 -0.14
CA ARG A 56 13.42 -9.26 0.21
C ARG A 56 14.43 -9.22 -0.93
N ALA A 57 13.99 -9.43 -2.16
CA ALA A 57 14.85 -9.37 -3.35
C ALA A 57 15.37 -7.95 -3.62
N TRP A 58 14.56 -6.93 -3.31
CA TRP A 58 14.95 -5.52 -3.29
C TRP A 58 16.06 -5.30 -2.25
N LEU A 59 15.85 -5.67 -0.98
CA LEU A 59 16.84 -5.45 0.08
C LEU A 59 18.20 -6.16 -0.14
N SER A 60 18.22 -7.25 -0.91
CA SER A 60 19.43 -8.04 -1.12
C SER A 60 20.24 -7.62 -2.36
N ASP A 61 19.95 -6.46 -2.96
CA ASP A 61 20.55 -5.96 -4.21
C ASP A 61 20.48 -6.96 -5.39
N SER A 62 19.59 -7.95 -5.29
CA SER A 62 19.50 -9.05 -6.26
C SER A 62 18.67 -8.71 -7.48
N LEU A 63 17.74 -7.76 -7.32
CA LEU A 63 16.88 -7.25 -8.38
C LEU A 63 17.42 -5.94 -8.98
N LEU A 64 17.75 -4.99 -8.10
CA LEU A 64 18.31 -3.69 -8.43
C LEU A 64 19.49 -3.44 -7.49
N GLY A 65 20.60 -2.91 -7.99
CA GLY A 65 21.69 -2.47 -7.09
C GLY A 65 21.26 -1.26 -6.25
N SER A 66 21.85 -1.12 -5.07
CA SER A 66 21.61 -0.01 -4.12
C SER A 66 21.61 1.38 -4.76
N ALA A 67 22.47 1.66 -5.73
CA ALA A 67 22.48 2.93 -6.46
C ALA A 67 21.16 3.21 -7.21
N LEU A 68 20.62 2.21 -7.92
CA LEU A 68 19.33 2.33 -8.63
C LEU A 68 18.16 2.41 -7.65
N GLN A 69 18.25 1.73 -6.50
CA GLN A 69 17.23 1.83 -5.47
C GLN A 69 17.20 3.25 -4.87
N ALA A 70 18.35 3.83 -4.57
CA ALA A 70 18.46 5.20 -4.08
C ALA A 70 17.94 6.20 -5.11
N GLU A 71 18.27 6.01 -6.39
CA GLU A 71 17.75 6.83 -7.49
C GLU A 71 16.22 6.74 -7.59
N ALA A 72 15.65 5.53 -7.52
CA ALA A 72 14.21 5.33 -7.56
C ALA A 72 13.47 6.02 -6.40
N MET A 73 14.14 6.18 -5.25
CA MET A 73 13.61 6.80 -4.03
C MET A 73 13.94 8.30 -3.91
N THR A 74 14.63 8.89 -4.88
CA THR A 74 15.01 10.31 -4.89
C THR A 74 14.12 11.08 -5.86
N PRO A 75 13.71 12.33 -5.54
CA PRO A 75 12.95 13.15 -6.46
C PRO A 75 13.67 13.34 -7.81
N GLN A 76 12.93 13.20 -8.89
CA GLN A 76 13.47 13.28 -10.25
C GLN A 76 13.19 14.64 -10.89
N GLU A 77 13.96 14.99 -11.92
CA GLU A 77 13.74 16.22 -12.68
C GLU A 77 12.32 16.28 -13.26
N GLY A 78 11.68 17.45 -13.17
CA GLY A 78 10.30 17.64 -13.65
C GLY A 78 9.21 17.09 -12.73
N THR A 79 9.54 16.67 -11.50
CA THR A 79 8.57 16.17 -10.51
C THR A 79 8.27 17.14 -9.38
N ASP A 80 8.62 18.43 -9.52
CA ASP A 80 8.51 19.45 -8.48
C ASP A 80 9.15 19.08 -7.13
N GLY A 81 10.10 18.13 -7.15
CA GLY A 81 10.77 17.63 -5.94
C GLY A 81 9.92 16.67 -5.11
N ILE A 82 8.79 16.17 -5.63
CA ILE A 82 7.84 15.34 -4.85
C ILE A 82 7.78 13.88 -5.29
N TYR A 83 8.44 13.47 -6.39
CA TYR A 83 8.30 12.11 -6.92
C TYR A 83 9.60 11.51 -7.46
N GLY A 84 9.88 10.27 -7.05
CA GLY A 84 10.91 9.41 -7.61
C GLY A 84 10.37 8.41 -8.64
N TYR A 85 11.13 7.38 -9.00
CA TYR A 85 10.64 6.31 -9.87
C TYR A 85 9.71 5.36 -9.11
N GLY A 86 8.44 5.74 -8.99
CA GLY A 86 7.41 4.93 -8.33
C GLY A 86 7.34 5.13 -6.82
N TRP A 87 7.92 6.21 -6.29
CA TRP A 87 7.94 6.52 -4.86
C TRP A 87 7.70 8.00 -4.64
N PHE A 88 6.98 8.34 -3.57
CA PHE A 88 6.85 9.70 -3.05
C PHE A 88 7.77 9.85 -1.83
N PRO A 89 8.90 10.56 -1.96
CA PRO A 89 9.76 10.87 -0.83
C PRO A 89 9.09 11.90 0.08
N VAL A 90 9.16 11.66 1.39
CA VAL A 90 8.67 12.56 2.43
C VAL A 90 9.87 12.95 3.28
N GLY A 91 10.23 14.24 3.24
CA GLY A 91 11.30 14.80 4.07
C GLY A 91 10.83 15.11 5.50
N GLY A 92 11.73 15.68 6.31
CA GLY A 92 11.48 16.03 7.71
C GLY A 92 12.52 15.42 8.64
N GLU A 93 12.23 15.41 9.93
CA GLU A 93 13.12 14.80 10.95
C GLU A 93 13.21 13.27 10.80
N HIS A 94 12.16 12.64 10.27
CA HIS A 94 12.07 11.20 10.03
C HIS A 94 11.73 10.95 8.56
N PRO A 95 12.72 11.04 7.65
CA PRO A 95 12.47 10.89 6.22
C PRO A 95 12.05 9.46 5.88
N TYR A 96 11.06 9.34 5.00
CA TYR A 96 10.56 8.05 4.52
C TYR A 96 10.11 8.14 3.08
N VAL A 97 9.94 7.01 2.40
CA VAL A 97 9.32 6.97 1.06
C VAL A 97 8.03 6.18 1.11
N ARG A 98 7.05 6.58 0.31
CA ARG A 98 5.75 5.90 0.26
C ARG A 98 5.21 5.77 -1.16
N HIS A 99 4.30 4.84 -1.36
CA HIS A 99 3.48 4.78 -2.56
C HIS A 99 2.12 4.16 -2.24
N GLY A 100 1.07 4.77 -2.76
CA GLY A 100 -0.31 4.31 -2.65
C GLY A 100 -0.79 3.74 -3.98
N GLY A 101 -1.66 2.75 -3.91
CA GLY A 101 -2.31 2.18 -5.08
C GLY A 101 -3.80 2.00 -4.81
N GLY A 102 -4.63 2.41 -5.76
CA GLY A 102 -6.07 2.26 -5.68
C GLY A 102 -6.61 1.72 -6.99
N THR A 103 -7.50 0.74 -6.91
CA THR A 103 -8.34 0.33 -8.05
C THR A 103 -9.74 0.01 -7.56
N ALA A 104 -10.64 -0.38 -8.45
CA ALA A 104 -12.04 -0.66 -8.12
C ALA A 104 -12.15 -1.64 -6.93
N GLY A 105 -12.49 -1.09 -5.75
CA GLY A 105 -12.66 -1.80 -4.48
C GLY A 105 -11.40 -2.39 -3.85
N PHE A 106 -10.21 -1.96 -4.27
CA PHE A 106 -8.95 -2.33 -3.61
C PHE A 106 -8.11 -1.10 -3.34
N MET A 107 -7.45 -1.12 -2.19
CA MET A 107 -6.46 -0.14 -1.79
C MET A 107 -5.20 -0.87 -1.35
N ALA A 108 -4.05 -0.31 -1.69
CA ALA A 108 -2.74 -0.76 -1.28
C ALA A 108 -1.92 0.45 -0.86
N PHE A 109 -1.04 0.26 0.12
CA PHE A 109 -0.15 1.30 0.57
C PHE A 109 1.16 0.70 1.05
N THR A 110 2.27 1.31 0.69
CA THR A 110 3.59 0.92 1.20
C THR A 110 4.36 2.17 1.64
N ALA A 111 5.05 2.05 2.77
CA ALA A 111 5.98 3.06 3.28
C ALA A 111 7.27 2.39 3.75
N ARG A 112 8.39 3.09 3.60
CA ARG A 112 9.72 2.59 3.97
C ARG A 112 10.48 3.66 4.72
N LEU A 113 11.09 3.25 5.82
CA LEU A 113 12.13 3.98 6.55
C LEU A 113 13.46 3.27 6.22
N PRO A 114 14.17 3.68 5.15
CA PRO A 114 15.33 2.94 4.67
C PRO A 114 16.45 2.87 5.70
N ASP A 115 16.68 3.96 6.43
CA ASP A 115 17.74 4.08 7.43
C ASP A 115 17.50 3.19 8.66
N GLU A 116 16.23 2.86 8.95
CA GLU A 116 15.83 1.98 10.04
C GLU A 116 15.61 0.53 9.60
N GLY A 117 15.67 0.25 8.30
CA GLY A 117 15.36 -1.07 7.75
C GLY A 117 13.90 -1.48 7.95
N ILE A 118 12.99 -0.52 8.16
CA ILE A 118 11.56 -0.77 8.39
C ILE A 118 10.79 -0.58 7.09
N THR A 119 9.85 -1.48 6.83
CA THR A 119 8.92 -1.34 5.71
C THR A 119 7.54 -1.81 6.13
N VAL A 120 6.53 -1.01 5.79
CA VAL A 120 5.12 -1.32 5.96
C VAL A 120 4.50 -1.53 4.58
N ALA A 121 3.67 -2.56 4.46
CA ALA A 121 2.82 -2.81 3.30
C ALA A 121 1.44 -3.24 3.75
N ILE A 122 0.41 -2.55 3.26
CA ILE A 122 -0.99 -2.76 3.61
C ILE A 122 -1.75 -3.06 2.32
N PHE A 123 -2.55 -4.12 2.34
CA PHE A 123 -3.44 -4.50 1.24
C PHE A 123 -4.86 -4.65 1.79
N ALA A 124 -5.81 -3.95 1.18
CA ALA A 124 -7.21 -3.94 1.58
C ALA A 124 -8.11 -4.17 0.36
N ASN A 125 -9.16 -4.97 0.54
CA ASN A 125 -10.19 -5.24 -0.46
C ASN A 125 -11.47 -4.41 -0.21
N LEU A 126 -11.27 -3.23 0.36
CA LEU A 126 -12.31 -2.24 0.60
C LEU A 126 -11.80 -0.87 0.17
N GLN A 127 -12.51 -0.24 -0.74
CA GLN A 127 -12.31 1.15 -1.12
C GLN A 127 -13.35 2.02 -0.39
N PRO A 128 -12.91 2.84 0.59
CA PRO A 128 -13.77 3.89 1.15
C PRO A 128 -14.12 4.89 0.05
N THR A 129 -15.35 5.42 0.06
CA THR A 129 -15.70 6.56 -0.79
C THR A 129 -15.34 7.88 -0.11
N GLY A 130 -14.78 8.84 -0.86
CA GLY A 130 -14.43 10.18 -0.37
C GLY A 130 -12.93 10.48 -0.40
N THR A 131 -12.53 11.64 0.10
CA THR A 131 -11.14 12.11 0.16
C THR A 131 -10.25 11.30 1.12
N ASP A 132 -10.84 10.44 1.94
CA ASP A 132 -10.18 9.85 3.10
C ASP A 132 -9.60 8.46 2.82
N ALA A 133 -9.80 7.90 1.62
CA ALA A 133 -9.38 6.53 1.30
C ALA A 133 -7.86 6.32 1.41
N ASP A 134 -7.07 7.22 0.81
CA ASP A 134 -5.61 7.19 0.90
C ASP A 134 -5.11 7.65 2.27
N TYR A 135 -5.80 8.61 2.88
CA TYR A 135 -5.45 9.17 4.19
C TYR A 135 -5.53 8.11 5.30
N ASN A 136 -6.54 7.24 5.26
CA ASN A 136 -6.68 6.15 6.24
C ASN A 136 -5.52 5.15 6.20
N LEU A 137 -5.05 4.77 5.01
CA LEU A 137 -3.91 3.84 4.92
C LEU A 137 -2.59 4.52 5.25
N LEU A 138 -2.44 5.80 4.93
CA LEU A 138 -1.30 6.61 5.37
C LEU A 138 -1.19 6.61 6.90
N LEU A 139 -2.25 7.01 7.62
CA LEU A 139 -2.23 7.05 9.09
C LEU A 139 -1.94 5.68 9.71
N ARG A 140 -2.56 4.61 9.19
CA ARG A 140 -2.27 3.24 9.64
C ARG A 140 -0.81 2.87 9.39
N SER A 141 -0.23 3.30 8.27
CA SER A 141 1.19 3.06 8.00
C SER A 141 2.09 3.81 8.98
N GLU A 142 1.76 5.05 9.34
CA GLU A 142 2.52 5.85 10.31
C GLU A 142 2.46 5.26 11.71
N ILE A 143 1.30 4.77 12.15
CA ILE A 143 1.15 4.03 13.40
C ILE A 143 2.02 2.77 13.41
N LEU A 144 2.01 1.99 12.31
CA LEU A 144 2.82 0.78 12.20
C LEU A 144 4.32 1.08 12.15
N MET A 145 4.72 2.18 11.48
CA MET A 145 6.11 2.66 11.48
C MET A 145 6.55 3.09 12.87
N SER A 146 5.71 3.82 13.61
CA SER A 146 5.97 4.18 15.00
C SER A 146 6.12 2.95 15.89
N LEU A 147 5.21 1.98 15.77
CA LEU A 147 5.28 0.73 16.51
C LEU A 147 6.56 -0.06 16.20
N ALA A 148 6.88 -0.22 14.91
CA ALA A 148 8.04 -1.00 14.46
C ALA A 148 9.39 -0.34 14.82
N SER A 149 9.41 0.99 14.90
CA SER A 149 10.58 1.79 15.27
C SER A 149 10.71 2.01 16.79
N ASN A 150 9.85 1.37 17.60
CA ASN A 150 9.76 1.58 19.05
C ASN A 150 9.56 3.07 19.43
N GLY A 151 8.82 3.80 18.62
CA GLY A 151 8.51 5.22 18.82
C GLY A 151 9.55 6.20 18.29
N ASN A 152 10.61 5.73 17.61
CA ASN A 152 11.55 6.64 16.94
C ASN A 152 10.86 7.39 15.80
N PHE A 153 10.01 6.72 15.03
CA PHE A 153 9.07 7.40 14.14
C PHE A 153 7.88 7.92 14.98
N PRO A 154 7.54 9.22 14.90
CA PRO A 154 6.50 9.80 15.74
C PRO A 154 5.12 9.25 15.38
N LEU A 155 4.25 9.14 16.38
CA LEU A 155 2.83 8.91 16.11
C LEU A 155 2.25 10.15 15.40
N PRO A 156 1.26 9.98 14.51
CA PRO A 156 0.57 11.12 13.89
C PRO A 156 -0.02 12.05 14.95
N GLY A 157 -0.13 13.35 14.68
CA GLY A 157 -0.45 14.36 15.72
C GLY A 157 -1.84 14.26 16.35
N ASP A 158 -2.81 13.62 15.68
CA ASP A 158 -4.23 13.61 16.07
C ASP A 158 -4.78 12.17 16.16
N TRP A 159 -4.31 11.35 17.10
CA TRP A 159 -4.95 10.06 17.37
C TRP A 159 -5.57 10.00 18.76
N GLU A 160 -6.83 9.58 18.80
CA GLU A 160 -7.46 8.99 19.97
C GLU A 160 -7.61 7.49 19.71
N THR A 161 -7.17 6.65 20.64
CA THR A 161 -7.53 5.22 20.60
C THR A 161 -8.96 5.07 21.09
N VAL A 162 -9.89 4.89 20.16
CA VAL A 162 -11.25 4.44 20.48
C VAL A 162 -11.27 2.92 20.35
N ILE A 163 -11.30 2.21 21.48
CA ILE A 163 -11.53 0.77 21.49
C ILE A 163 -13.04 0.57 21.38
N ASP A 164 -13.52 0.39 20.15
CA ASP A 164 -14.91 0.00 19.92
C ASP A 164 -15.18 -1.36 20.60
N GLN A 165 -16.28 -1.42 21.34
CA GLN A 165 -16.82 -2.67 21.88
C GLN A 165 -17.13 -3.60 20.70
N PRO A 166 -16.99 -4.94 20.85
CA PRO A 166 -17.13 -5.88 19.74
C PRO A 166 -18.48 -5.70 19.04
N VAL A 167 -18.43 -5.27 17.77
CA VAL A 167 -19.57 -5.38 16.86
C VAL A 167 -19.88 -6.86 16.68
N GLY A 168 -21.12 -7.24 17.00
CA GLY A 168 -21.58 -8.62 17.07
C GLY A 168 -21.33 -9.42 15.79
N ASN A 169 -21.24 -10.74 15.98
CA ASN A 169 -20.99 -11.80 14.99
C ASN A 169 -21.27 -11.41 13.53
N PHE A 170 -20.21 -11.48 12.71
CA PHE A 170 -20.38 -11.74 11.29
C PHE A 170 -20.78 -13.21 11.15
N ASP A 171 -22.07 -13.46 10.94
CA ASP A 171 -22.54 -14.78 10.51
C ASP A 171 -21.95 -15.05 9.12
N ALA A 172 -21.19 -16.13 9.02
CA ALA A 172 -20.67 -16.66 7.77
C ALA A 172 -21.70 -17.65 7.20
N ASP A 173 -22.41 -17.23 6.16
CA ASP A 173 -23.09 -18.13 5.22
C ASP A 173 -22.20 -18.37 3.98
#